data_AF-A0A4Q1VTH4-F1
#
_entry.id   AF-A0A4Q1VTH4-F1
#
_cell.length_a   1.000
_cell.length_b   1.000
_cell.length_c   1.000
_cell.angle_alpha   90.00
_cell.angle_beta   90.00
_cell.angle_gamma   90.00
#
_symmetry.space_group_name_H-M   'P 1'
#
loop_
_entity.id
_entity.type
_entity.pdbx_description
1 polymer ?
#
loop_
_entity_poly.entity_id
_entity_poly.type
_entity_poly.pdbx_seq_one_letter_code
_entity_poly.pdbx_strand_id
1 'polypeptide(L)' 'MSEAKQEFDPAAHLDTMAPALGLAITPEQRQGVIRFLAAAEAMAKIVQAAPVAEDTLELAPVFRPGAAGPGATA' A
#
# COMPACT_ATOMS: atom_id res chain seq x y z
N MET A 1 -2.04 -26.29 -12.72
CA MET A 1 -3.20 -25.45 -13.09
C MET A 1 -2.74 -24.02 -12.85
N SER A 2 -2.28 -23.30 -13.88
CA SER A 2 -1.89 -21.89 -13.68
C SER A 2 -3.17 -21.09 -13.47
N GLU A 3 -3.36 -20.56 -12.27
CA GLU A 3 -4.33 -19.49 -12.04
C GLU A 3 -3.93 -18.32 -12.94
N ALA A 4 -4.85 -17.88 -13.79
CA ALA A 4 -4.71 -16.61 -14.47
C ALA A 4 -4.68 -15.54 -13.37
N LYS A 5 -3.49 -14.98 -13.10
CA LYS A 5 -3.35 -13.88 -12.16
C LYS A 5 -4.22 -12.73 -12.65
N GLN A 6 -5.34 -12.52 -11.96
CA GLN A 6 -6.27 -11.47 -12.30
C GLN A 6 -5.54 -10.13 -12.20
N GLU A 7 -5.51 -9.37 -13.29
CA GLU A 7 -4.89 -8.06 -13.31
C GLU A 7 -5.63 -7.12 -12.36
N PHE A 8 -4.91 -6.20 -11.73
CA PHE A 8 -5.50 -5.22 -10.83
C PHE A 8 -6.39 -4.25 -11.62
N ASP A 9 -7.66 -4.14 -11.24
CA ASP A 9 -8.60 -3.15 -11.77
C ASP A 9 -8.71 -1.97 -10.78
N PRO A 10 -8.12 -0.80 -11.10
CA PRO A 10 -8.15 0.36 -10.21
C PRO A 10 -9.56 0.95 -10.03
N ALA A 11 -10.44 0.81 -11.02
CA ALA A 11 -11.79 1.35 -10.95
C ALA A 11 -12.65 0.49 -10.01
N ALA A 12 -12.61 -0.83 -10.18
CA ALA A 12 -13.31 -1.75 -9.29
C ALA A 12 -12.79 -1.67 -7.84
N HIS A 13 -11.47 -1.52 -7.68
CA HIS A 13 -10.86 -1.31 -6.37
C HIS A 13 -11.34 -0.01 -5.72
N LEU A 14 -11.37 1.10 -6.47
CA LEU A 14 -11.88 2.38 -5.98
C LEU A 14 -13.34 2.28 -5.53
N ASP A 15 -14.20 1.70 -6.36
CA ASP A 15 -15.64 1.57 -6.08
C ASP A 15 -15.90 0.70 -4.83
N THR A 16 -15.02 -0.26 -4.55
CA THR A 16 -15.10 -1.13 -3.36
C THR A 16 -14.54 -0.45 -2.11
N MET A 17 -13.38 0.19 -2.21
CA MET A 17 -12.63 0.68 -1.05
C MET A 17 -13.07 2.05 -0.57
N ALA A 18 -13.51 2.94 -1.46
CA ALA A 18 -13.92 4.28 -1.05
C ALA A 18 -15.04 4.26 0.03
N PRO A 19 -16.11 3.46 -0.10
CA PRO A 19 -17.14 3.35 0.94
C PRO A 19 -16.60 2.73 2.24
N ALA A 20 -15.77 1.69 2.14
CA ALA A 20 -15.20 1.01 3.31
C ALA A 20 -14.31 1.94 4.16
N LEU A 21 -13.68 2.92 3.51
CA LEU A 21 -12.83 3.93 4.14
C LEU A 21 -13.60 5.22 4.49
N GLY A 22 -14.90 5.31 4.20
CA GLY A 22 -15.71 6.51 4.42
C GLY A 22 -15.31 7.70 3.53
N LEU A 23 -14.73 7.43 2.36
CA LEU A 23 -14.26 8.46 1.43
C LEU A 23 -15.35 8.82 0.41
N ALA A 24 -15.71 10.10 0.34
CA ALA A 24 -16.57 10.64 -0.70
C ALA A 24 -15.71 11.15 -1.87
N ILE A 25 -15.68 10.40 -2.97
CA ILE A 25 -14.93 10.75 -4.19
C ILE A 25 -15.89 11.41 -5.18
N THR A 26 -15.62 12.65 -5.58
CA THR A 26 -16.46 13.34 -6.56
C THR A 26 -16.23 12.81 -7.98
N PRO A 27 -17.19 13.00 -8.91
CA PRO A 27 -17.01 12.61 -10.30
C PRO A 27 -15.75 13.18 -10.96
N GLU A 28 -15.41 14.44 -10.63
CA GLU A 28 -14.24 15.15 -11.16
C GLU A 28 -12.93 14.55 -10.65
N GLN A 29 -12.91 14.08 -9.40
CA GLN A 29 -11.75 13.46 -8.76
C GLN A 29 -11.50 12.03 -9.25
N ARG A 30 -12.58 11.30 -9.61
CA ARG A 30 -12.55 9.85 -9.89
C ARG A 30 -11.45 9.46 -10.87
N GLN A 31 -11.34 10.16 -11.99
CA GLN A 31 -10.34 9.85 -13.02
C GLN A 31 -8.90 10.10 -12.52
N GLY A 32 -8.70 11.09 -11.66
CA GLY A 32 -7.40 11.32 -11.01
C GLY A 32 -7.03 10.18 -10.07
N VAL A 33 -7.96 9.75 -9.21
CA VAL A 33 -7.73 8.67 -8.26
C VAL A 33 -7.42 7.35 -8.95
N ILE A 34 -8.15 7.01 -10.02
CA ILE A 34 -7.88 5.80 -10.83
C ILE A 34 -6.45 5.79 -11.38
N ARG A 35 -5.97 6.92 -11.91
CA ARG A 35 -4.60 7.03 -12.42
C ARG A 35 -3.56 6.82 -11.32
N PHE A 36 -3.79 7.38 -10.13
CA PHE A 36 -2.86 7.21 -9.01
C PHE A 36 -2.88 5.80 -8.43
N LEU A 37 -4.04 5.13 -8.39
CA LEU A 37 -4.12 3.72 -8.00
C LEU A 37 -3.34 2.82 -8.97
N ALA A 38 -3.43 3.07 -10.28
CA ALA A 38 -2.62 2.34 -11.27
C ALA A 38 -1.11 2.57 -11.07
N ALA A 39 -0.70 3.81 -10.77
CA ALA A 39 0.70 4.11 -10.46
C ALA A 39 1.18 3.42 -9.17
N ALA A 40 0.33 3.38 -8.13
CA ALA A 40 0.63 2.67 -6.89
C ALA A 40 0.77 1.16 -7.12
N GLU A 41 -0.04 0.55 -8.00
CA GLU A 41 0.10 -0.86 -8.38
C GLU A 41 1.45 -1.15 -9.07
N ALA A 42 1.88 -0.27 -9.97
CA ALA A 42 3.19 -0.37 -10.61
C ALA A 42 4.33 -0.30 -9.57
N MET A 43 4.23 0.61 -8.60
CA MET A 43 5.20 0.70 -7.50
C MET A 43 5.17 -0.55 -6.61
N ALA A 44 3.98 -1.06 -6.28
CA ALA A 44 3.82 -2.26 -5.47
C ALA A 44 4.44 -3.49 -6.14
N LYS A 45 4.32 -3.63 -7.47
CA LYS A 45 4.99 -4.69 -8.23
C LYS A 45 6.51 -4.65 -8.08
N ILE A 46 7.11 -3.46 -8.08
CA ILE A 46 8.56 -3.30 -7.88
C ILE A 46 8.94 -3.77 -6.47
N VAL A 47 8.19 -3.35 -5.45
CA VAL A 47 8.44 -3.75 -4.06
C VAL A 47 8.27 -5.26 -3.86
N GLN A 48 7.23 -5.86 -4.43
CA GLN A 48 6.97 -7.31 -4.35
C GLN A 48 8.04 -8.16 -5.05
N ALA A 49 8.73 -7.60 -6.04
CA ALA A 49 9.81 -8.29 -6.74
C ALA A 49 11.17 -8.16 -6.04
N ALA A 50 11.26 -7.35 -4.98
CA ALA A 50 12.51 -7.19 -4.24
C ALA A 50 12.86 -8.49 -3.50
N PRO A 51 14.12 -8.95 -3.54
CA PRO A 51 14.53 -10.16 -2.83
C PRO A 51 14.52 -9.89 -1.31
N VAL A 52 13.60 -10.54 -0.61
CA VAL A 52 13.53 -10.57 0.85
C VAL A 52 13.67 -12.01 1.27
N ALA A 53 14.51 -12.29 2.26
CA ALA A 53 14.67 -13.66 2.74
C ALA A 53 13.40 -14.10 3.49
N GLU A 54 12.86 -15.26 3.13
CA GLU A 54 11.58 -15.80 3.62
C GLU A 54 11.58 -16.06 5.13
N ASP A 55 12.76 -16.21 5.74
CA ASP A 55 12.97 -16.46 7.17
C ASP A 55 13.17 -15.18 7.99
N THR A 56 13.06 -13.99 7.37
CA THR A 56 13.16 -12.70 8.06
C THR A 56 11.95 -11.81 7.76
N LEU A 57 11.30 -11.35 8.83
CA LEU A 57 10.21 -10.35 8.80
C LEU A 57 10.58 -9.13 9.65
N GLU A 58 11.85 -8.72 9.65
CA GLU A 58 12.26 -7.51 10.35
C GLU A 58 11.65 -6.28 9.69
N LEU A 59 10.56 -5.80 10.29
CA LEU A 59 9.96 -4.53 9.93
C LEU A 59 10.97 -3.40 10.19
N ALA A 60 10.88 -2.33 9.39
CA ALA A 60 11.53 -1.07 9.71
C ALA A 60 11.26 -0.70 11.19
N PRO A 61 12.24 -0.12 11.90
CA PRO A 61 12.28 -0.09 13.36
C PRO A 61 10.93 0.28 13.99
N VAL A 62 10.44 -0.65 14.81
CA VAL A 62 9.16 -0.52 15.51
C VAL A 62 9.31 0.31 16.77
N PHE A 63 8.21 0.95 17.16
CA PHE A 63 8.03 1.63 18.44
C PHE A 63 8.61 0.81 19.60
N ARG A 64 9.46 1.44 20.42
CA ARG A 64 10.03 0.85 21.64
C ARG A 64 9.49 1.62 22.85
N PRO A 65 8.48 1.10 23.57
CA PRO A 65 8.00 1.74 24.79
C PRO A 65 9.15 1.93 25.78
N GLY A 66 9.36 3.16 26.26
CA GLY A 66 10.41 3.48 27.24
C GLY A 66 11.82 3.64 26.68
N ALA A 67 12.05 3.46 25.38
CA ALA A 67 13.30 3.89 24.77
C ALA A 67 13.27 5.41 24.59
N ALA A 68 14.17 6.11 25.28
CA ALA A 68 14.50 7.49 24.95
C ALA A 68 14.89 7.54 23.46
N GLY A 69 14.16 8.33 22.66
CA GLY A 69 14.52 8.56 21.27
C GLY A 69 15.95 9.10 21.17
N PRO A 70 16.59 9.06 19.99
CA PRO A 70 17.99 9.46 19.77
C PRO A 70 18.27 10.98 19.92
N GLY A 71 17.59 11.65 20.87
CA GLY A 71 17.81 13.04 21.29
C GLY A 71 17.47 13.31 22.75
N ALA A 72 17.16 12.30 23.57
CA ALA A 72 16.93 12.46 25.00
C ALA A 72 18.19 12.05 25.78
N THR A 73 19.13 12.99 25.91
CA THR A 73 20.23 12.88 26.88
C THR A 73 19.65 13.08 28.29
N ALA A 74 19.87 12.09 29.16
CA ALA A 74 19.73 12.23 30.61
C ALA A 74 20.79 13.20 31.17
#